data_AF-A0A3E1NVQ2-F1
#
_entry.id   AF-A0A3E1NVQ2-F1
#
_cell.length_a   1.000
_cell.length_b   1.000
_cell.length_c   1.000
_cell.angle_alpha   90.00
_cell.angle_beta   90.00
_cell.angle_gamma   90.00
#
_symmetry.space_group_name_H-M   'P 1'
#
loop_
_entity.id
_entity.type
_entity.pdbx_description
1 polymer ?
#
loop_
_entity_poly.entity_id
_entity_poly.type
_entity_poly.pdbx_seq_one_letter_code
_entity_poly.pdbx_strand_id
1 'polypeptide(L)'
;MENKEFENGILKQVKDLFLFSCYTGLAFTDLLSLKPEDIFTNDDGMKWIRTSRAKAGTSVYVLLLKRVISILNIYNQDSEYIFPGTTNQNINRGLKIISEICEIKKHLTFHIARHTFATTITLMNQ
;
A
#
# COMPACT_ATOMS: atom_id res chain seq x y z
N MET A 1 13.14 5.00 -4.70
CA MET A 1 11.77 5.55 -4.65
C MET A 1 11.30 5.86 -3.22
N GLU A 2 11.54 5.00 -2.23
CA GLU A 2 10.99 5.19 -0.86
C GLU A 2 11.34 6.55 -0.22
N ASN A 3 12.60 6.97 -0.34
CA ASN A 3 13.10 8.25 0.18
C ASN A 3 12.87 9.43 -0.79
N LYS A 4 12.21 9.20 -1.93
CA LYS A 4 11.96 10.26 -2.92
C LYS A 4 10.70 11.02 -2.53
N GLU A 5 10.83 12.33 -2.44
CA GLU A 5 9.72 13.24 -2.23
C GLU A 5 9.16 13.73 -3.57
N PHE A 6 7.84 13.91 -3.61
CA PHE A 6 7.10 14.40 -4.77
C PHE A 6 6.20 15.54 -4.28
N GLU A 7 6.39 16.74 -4.83
CA GLU A 7 5.55 17.90 -4.53
C GLU A 7 4.14 17.76 -5.12
N ASN A 8 4.01 17.02 -6.23
CA ASN A 8 2.74 16.73 -6.86
C ASN A 8 1.92 15.75 -6.00
N GLY A 9 0.74 16.18 -5.54
CA GLY A 9 -0.14 15.38 -4.67
C GLY A 9 -0.58 14.05 -5.29
N ILE A 10 -0.79 13.99 -6.61
CA ILE A 10 -1.16 12.75 -7.30
C ILE A 10 0.03 11.77 -7.29
N LEU A 11 1.24 12.23 -7.62
CA LEU A 11 2.42 11.36 -7.57
C LEU A 11 2.75 10.89 -6.15
N LYS A 12 2.52 11.75 -5.15
CA LYS A 12 2.64 11.38 -3.73
C LYS A 12 1.66 10.26 -3.38
N GLN A 13 0.38 10.43 -3.72
CA GLN A 13 -0.64 9.40 -3.52
C GLN A 13 -0.25 8.09 -4.22
N VAL A 14 0.13 8.13 -5.50
CA VAL A 14 0.52 6.93 -6.25
C VAL A 14 1.71 6.22 -5.59
N LYS A 15 2.73 6.95 -5.15
CA LYS A 15 3.88 6.41 -4.41
C LYS A 15 3.42 5.72 -3.13
N ASP A 16 2.61 6.39 -2.32
CA ASP A 16 2.19 5.89 -1.01
C ASP A 16 1.35 4.62 -1.16
N LEU A 17 0.39 4.59 -2.09
CA LEU A 17 -0.43 3.41 -2.35
C LEU A 17 0.42 2.24 -2.88
N PHE A 18 1.41 2.52 -3.73
CA PHE A 18 2.31 1.48 -4.25
C PHE A 18 3.19 0.90 -3.14
N LEU A 19 3.81 1.74 -2.32
CA LEU A 19 4.63 1.30 -1.19
C LEU A 19 3.78 0.53 -0.18
N PHE A 20 2.56 0.99 0.09
CA PHE A 20 1.63 0.27 0.95
C PHE A 20 1.35 -1.15 0.43
N SER A 21 1.10 -1.30 -0.88
CA SER A 21 0.95 -2.62 -1.51
C SER A 21 2.24 -3.46 -1.42
N CYS A 22 3.42 -2.86 -1.58
CA CYS A 22 4.70 -3.55 -1.37
C CYS A 22 4.88 -4.08 0.06
N TYR A 23 4.42 -3.35 1.09
CA TYR A 23 4.59 -3.78 2.48
C TYR A 23 3.44 -4.62 3.03
N THR A 24 2.31 -4.71 2.33
CA THR A 24 1.15 -5.45 2.82
C THR A 24 0.72 -6.60 1.91
N GLY A 25 1.20 -6.62 0.67
CA GLY A 25 0.78 -7.60 -0.32
C GLY A 25 -0.67 -7.41 -0.76
N LEU A 26 -1.33 -6.29 -0.47
CA LEU A 26 -2.70 -6.05 -0.93
C LEU A 26 -2.74 -5.73 -2.42
N ALA A 27 -3.78 -6.21 -3.11
CA ALA A 27 -4.05 -5.78 -4.46
C ALA A 27 -4.59 -4.35 -4.45
N PHE A 28 -4.47 -3.65 -5.58
CA PHE A 28 -4.96 -2.28 -5.70
C PHE A 28 -6.43 -2.12 -5.29
N THR A 29 -7.29 -3.06 -5.71
CA THR A 29 -8.71 -3.06 -5.37
C THR A 29 -8.95 -3.23 -3.87
N ASP A 30 -8.25 -4.18 -3.24
CA ASP A 30 -8.37 -4.45 -1.80
C ASP A 30 -7.91 -3.24 -0.98
N LEU A 31 -6.86 -2.57 -1.46
CA LEU A 31 -6.31 -1.37 -0.85
C LEU A 31 -7.31 -0.21 -0.91
N LEU A 32 -7.94 0.03 -2.06
CA LEU A 32 -8.92 1.12 -2.18
C LEU A 32 -10.24 0.84 -1.45
N SER A 33 -10.57 -0.43 -1.19
CA SER A 33 -11.72 -0.79 -0.37
C SER A 33 -11.43 -0.85 1.13
N LEU A 34 -10.20 -0.57 1.55
CA LEU A 34 -9.78 -0.71 2.94
C LEU A 34 -10.47 0.33 3.83
N LYS A 35 -11.14 -0.15 4.89
CA LYS A 35 -11.88 0.70 5.82
C LYS A 35 -11.13 0.87 7.14
N PRO A 36 -11.38 1.94 7.91
CA PRO A 36 -10.79 2.10 9.24
C PRO A 36 -11.00 0.89 10.17
N GLU A 37 -12.17 0.25 10.09
CA GLU A 37 -12.54 -0.96 10.85
C GLU A 37 -11.73 -2.22 10.49
N ASP A 38 -11.06 -2.23 9.34
CA ASP A 38 -10.15 -3.31 8.94
C ASP A 38 -8.81 -3.24 9.67
N ILE A 39 -8.51 -2.12 10.34
CA ILE A 39 -7.29 -1.91 11.11
C ILE A 39 -7.57 -2.14 12.59
N PHE A 40 -6.84 -3.07 13.20
CA PHE A 40 -6.95 -3.34 14.64
C PHE A 40 -5.58 -3.41 15.30
N THR A 41 -5.55 -3.23 16.61
CA THR A 41 -4.35 -3.39 17.43
C THR A 41 -4.55 -4.61 18.31
N ASN A 42 -3.57 -5.53 18.33
CA ASN A 42 -3.62 -6.70 19.20
C ASN A 42 -3.16 -6.36 20.64
N ASP A 43 -3.21 -7.34 21.54
CA ASP A 43 -2.83 -7.15 22.95
C ASP A 43 -1.34 -6.77 23.13
N ASP A 44 -0.49 -7.14 22.17
CA ASP A 44 0.94 -6.75 22.14
C ASP A 44 1.18 -5.31 21.64
N GLY A 45 0.12 -4.57 21.33
CA GLY A 45 0.20 -3.21 20.80
C GLY A 45 0.60 -3.13 19.31
N MET A 46 0.67 -4.26 18.61
CA MET A 46 0.96 -4.30 17.18
C MET A 46 -0.29 -4.02 16.35
N LYS A 47 -0.16 -3.19 15.31
CA LYS A 47 -1.26 -2.93 14.37
C LYS A 47 -1.31 -3.98 13.26
N TRP A 48 -2.51 -4.36 12.88
CA TRP A 48 -2.78 -5.37 11.87
C TRP A 48 -3.87 -4.89 10.92
N ILE A 49 -3.80 -5.36 9.68
CA ILE A 49 -4.92 -5.31 8.73
C ILE A 49 -5.61 -6.66 8.75
N ARG A 50 -6.94 -6.66 8.84
CA ARG A 50 -7.79 -7.80 8.52
C ARG A 50 -8.46 -7.55 7.17
N THR A 51 -8.17 -8.37 6.16
CA THR A 51 -8.89 -8.29 4.87
C THR A 51 -9.61 -9.60 4.57
N SER A 52 -10.84 -9.51 4.07
CA SER A 52 -11.53 -10.63 3.45
C SER A 52 -11.19 -10.65 1.96
N ARG A 53 -10.44 -11.65 1.49
CA ARG A 53 -10.24 -11.81 0.05
C ARG A 53 -11.59 -12.12 -0.60
N ALA A 54 -12.08 -11.20 -1.43
CA ALA A 54 -13.37 -11.31 -2.12
C ALA A 54 -13.55 -12.62 -2.91
N LYS A 55 -12.46 -13.28 -3.29
CA LYS A 55 -12.47 -14.54 -4.08
C LYS A 55 -12.33 -15.84 -3.28
N ALA A 56 -12.13 -15.81 -1.95
CA ALA A 56 -11.81 -17.04 -1.21
C ALA A 56 -12.50 -17.23 0.15
N GLY A 57 -13.27 -16.25 0.65
CA GLY A 57 -13.93 -16.37 1.97
C GLY A 57 -12.98 -16.48 3.17
N THR A 58 -11.66 -16.56 2.94
CA THR A 58 -10.63 -16.61 3.97
C THR A 58 -10.20 -15.20 4.34
N SER A 59 -10.28 -14.88 5.63
CA SER A 59 -9.68 -13.65 6.18
C SER A 59 -8.17 -13.78 6.22
N VAL A 60 -7.46 -12.76 5.76
CA VAL A 60 -6.00 -12.66 5.83
C VAL A 60 -5.65 -11.55 6.81
N TYR A 61 -4.66 -11.82 7.64
CA TYR A 61 -4.10 -10.88 8.59
C TYR A 61 -2.72 -10.44 8.13
N VAL A 62 -2.48 -9.14 8.11
CA VAL A 62 -1.19 -8.54 7.70
C VAL A 62 -0.68 -7.64 8.81
N LEU A 63 0.50 -7.95 9.35
CA LEU A 63 1.17 -7.13 10.35
C LEU A 63 1.61 -5.80 9.73
N LEU A 64 1.29 -4.69 10.39
CA LEU A 64 1.66 -3.35 9.94
C LEU A 64 3.01 -2.94 10.50
N LEU A 65 3.96 -2.78 9.60
CA LEU A 65 5.27 -2.24 9.92
C LEU A 65 5.20 -0.73 10.15
N LYS A 66 6.18 -0.17 10.87
CA LYS A 66 6.27 1.27 11.18
C LYS A 66 6.12 2.15 9.93
N ARG A 67 6.69 1.72 8.80
CA ARG A 67 6.59 2.43 7.52
C ARG A 67 5.15 2.49 7.01
N VAL A 68 4.41 1.39 7.11
CA VAL A 68 3.00 1.33 6.69
C VAL A 68 2.13 2.18 7.60
N ILE A 69 2.39 2.13 8.91
CA ILE A 69 1.70 2.98 9.90
C ILE A 69 1.92 4.46 9.59
N SER A 70 3.13 4.88 9.20
CA SER A 70 3.40 6.27 8.80
C SER A 70 2.58 6.72 7.59
N ILE A 71 2.33 5.80 6.63
CA ILE A 71 1.46 6.09 5.49
C ILE A 71 0.01 6.21 5.95
N LEU A 72 -0.50 5.26 6.75
CA LEU A 72 -1.88 5.32 7.28
C LEU A 72 -2.18 6.63 8.00
N ASN A 73 -1.24 7.11 8.83
CA ASN A 73 -1.44 8.33 9.59
C ASN A 73 -1.57 9.59 8.72
N ILE A 74 -1.08 9.58 7.48
CA ILE A 74 -1.26 10.69 6.52
C ILE A 74 -2.70 10.73 5.98
N TYR A 75 -3.34 9.56 5.85
CA TYR A 75 -4.65 9.41 5.22
C TYR A 75 -5.79 9.19 6.22
N ASN A 76 -5.54 9.32 7.53
CA ASN A 76 -6.56 9.17 8.58
C ASN A 76 -7.59 10.33 8.51
N GLN A 77 -8.54 10.21 7.59
CA GLN A 77 -9.61 11.17 7.33
C GLN A 77 -10.95 10.57 7.75
N ASP A 78 -11.92 11.42 8.09
CA ASP A 78 -13.33 11.05 8.36
C ASP A 78 -14.03 10.59 7.06
N SER A 79 -13.61 9.45 6.51
CA SER A 79 -14.13 8.86 5.28
C SER A 79 -14.47 7.39 5.48
N GLU A 80 -15.31 6.84 4.60
CA GLU A 80 -15.65 5.41 4.60
C GLU A 80 -14.41 4.53 4.34
N TYR A 81 -13.50 5.01 3.48
CA TYR A 81 -12.29 4.30 3.09
C TYR A 81 -11.06 5.06 3.57
N ILE A 82 -10.00 4.32 3.93
CA ILE A 82 -8.74 4.90 4.40
C ILE A 82 -8.08 5.73 3.30
N PHE A 83 -8.09 5.24 2.06
CA PHE A 83 -7.41 5.89 0.95
C PHE A 83 -8.38 6.65 0.06
N PRO A 84 -8.01 7.85 -0.43
CA PRO A 84 -8.82 8.57 -1.39
C PRO A 84 -8.93 7.78 -2.69
N GLY A 85 -10.12 7.83 -3.29
CA GLY A 85 -10.42 7.13 -4.55
C GLY A 85 -9.49 7.58 -5.68
N THR A 86 -9.06 6.61 -6.50
CA THR A 86 -8.30 6.87 -7.73
C THR A 86 -8.52 5.75 -8.73
N THR A 87 -8.18 5.98 -10.00
CA THR A 87 -8.40 5.00 -11.08
C THR A 87 -7.11 4.23 -11.36
N ASN A 88 -7.27 2.98 -11.82
CA ASN A 88 -6.14 2.18 -12.32
C ASN A 88 -5.32 2.92 -13.39
N GLN A 89 -5.97 3.70 -14.25
CA GLN A 89 -5.30 4.49 -15.29
C GLN A 89 -4.42 5.58 -14.69
N ASN A 90 -4.91 6.32 -13.69
CA ASN A 90 -4.15 7.36 -13.00
C ASN A 90 -2.96 6.76 -12.25
N ILE A 91 -3.16 5.64 -11.57
CA ILE A 91 -2.09 4.88 -10.91
C ILE A 91 -1.01 4.48 -11.91
N ASN A 92 -1.38 3.82 -13.01
CA ASN A 92 -0.39 3.32 -13.98
C ASN A 92 0.38 4.47 -14.63
N ARG A 93 -0.29 5.59 -14.94
CA ARG A 93 0.38 6.79 -15.45
C ARG A 93 1.35 7.37 -14.42
N GLY A 94 0.93 7.48 -13.16
CA GLY A 94 1.78 7.96 -12.08
C GLY A 94 2.99 7.05 -11.83
N LEU A 95 2.81 5.73 -11.85
CA LEU A 95 3.90 4.77 -11.69
C LEU A 95 4.92 4.85 -12.82
N LYS A 96 4.47 5.09 -14.05
CA LYS A 96 5.38 5.35 -15.18
C LYS A 96 6.25 6.58 -14.92
N ILE A 97 5.63 7.70 -14.56
CA ILE A 97 6.34 8.95 -14.26
C ILE A 97 7.32 8.76 -13.09
N ILE A 98 6.88 8.10 -12.02
CA ILE A 98 7.73 7.81 -10.85
C ILE A 98 8.90 6.91 -11.24
N SER A 99 8.68 5.90 -12.10
CA SER A 99 9.74 5.01 -12.56
C SER A 99 10.80 5.76 -13.39
N GLU A 100 10.38 6.69 -14.24
CA GLU A 100 11.28 7.55 -15.02
C GLU A 100 12.09 8.47 -14.10
N ILE A 101 11.43 9.16 -13.16
CA ILE A 101 12.10 10.07 -12.19
C ILE A 101 13.07 9.33 -11.27
N CYS A 102 12.76 8.08 -10.92
CA CYS A 102 13.61 7.27 -10.04
C CYS A 102 14.62 6.40 -10.81
N GLU A 103 14.69 6.53 -12.14
CA GLU A 103 15.55 5.73 -13.02
C GLU A 103 15.37 4.21 -12.84
N ILE A 104 14.13 3.77 -12.54
CA ILE A 104 13.79 2.37 -12.34
C ILE A 104 13.49 1.75 -13.71
N LYS A 105 14.37 0.85 -14.17
CA LYS A 105 14.21 0.15 -15.46
C LYS A 105 13.02 -0.82 -15.50
N LYS A 106 12.58 -1.33 -14.34
CA LYS A 106 11.45 -2.25 -14.26
C LYS A 106 10.14 -1.50 -14.40
N HIS A 107 9.26 -1.97 -15.28
CA HIS A 107 7.91 -1.43 -15.39
C HIS A 107 7.13 -1.67 -14.09
N LEU A 108 6.83 -0.61 -13.34
CA LEU A 108 6.16 -0.71 -12.04
C LEU A 108 4.65 -0.94 -12.22
N THR A 109 4.13 -1.94 -11.52
CA THR A 109 2.69 -2.23 -11.46
C THR A 109 2.31 -2.69 -10.06
N PHE A 110 1.03 -2.59 -9.69
CA PHE A 110 0.54 -3.12 -8.41
C PHE A 110 0.66 -4.64 -8.31
N HIS A 111 0.69 -5.34 -9.44
CA HIS A 111 0.98 -6.77 -9.43
C HIS A 111 2.42 -7.04 -8.94
N ILE A 112 3.38 -6.24 -9.40
CA ILE A 112 4.77 -6.32 -8.95
C ILE A 112 4.90 -5.87 -7.49
N ALA A 113 4.17 -4.83 -7.07
CA ALA A 113 4.17 -4.37 -5.69
C ALA A 113 3.77 -5.51 -4.73
N ARG A 114 2.61 -6.13 -4.98
CA ARG A 114 2.12 -7.25 -4.18
C ARG A 114 3.10 -8.44 -4.11
N HIS A 115 3.85 -8.71 -5.17
CA HIS A 115 4.87 -9.76 -5.16
C HIS A 115 6.17 -9.33 -4.46
N THR A 116 6.46 -8.03 -4.44
CA THR A 116 7.60 -7.46 -3.70
C THR A 116 7.41 -7.62 -2.19
N PHE A 117 6.17 -7.75 -1.70
CA PHE A 117 5.87 -8.06 -0.30
C PHE A 117 6.55 -9.32 0.21
N ALA A 118 6.43 -10.43 -0.52
CA ALA A 118 7.06 -11.69 -0.12
C ALA A 118 8.58 -11.53 0.03
N THR A 119 9.21 -10.78 -0.88
CA THR A 119 10.63 -10.46 -0.81
C THR A 119 10.96 -9.51 0.35
N THR A 120 10.12 -8.51 0.60
CA THR A 120 10.33 -7.50 1.65
C THR A 120 10.24 -8.11 3.04
N ILE A 121 9.24 -8.96 3.30
CA ILE A 121 9.11 -9.71 4.56
C ILE A 121 10.30 -10.66 4.75
N THR A 122 10.75 -11.33 3.69
CA THR A 122 11.94 -12.20 3.75
C THR A 122 13.21 -11.42 4.12
N LEU A 123 13.37 -10.20 3.60
CA LEU A 123 14.53 -9.35 3.89
C LEU A 123 14.45 -8.65 5.26
N MET A 124 13.25 -8.44 5.80
CA MET A 124 13.05 -7.79 7.10
C MET A 124 13.13 -8.75 8.29
N ASN A 125 13.11 -10.06 8.05
CA ASN A 125 13.21 -11.11 9.06
C ASN A 125 14.64 -11.69 9.18
N GLN A 126 15.66 -10.98 8.71
CA GLN A 126 17.08 -11.34 8.87
C GLN A 126 17.77 -10.45 9.90
#